data_AF-A0A2S2NMW5-F1
#
_entry.id   AF-A0A2S2NMW5-F1
#
_cell.length_a   1.000
_cell.length_b   1.000
_cell.length_c   1.000
_cell.angle_alpha   90.00
_cell.angle_beta   90.00
_cell.angle_gamma   90.00
#
_symmetry.space_group_name_H-M   'P 1'
#
loop_
_entity.id
_entity.type
_entity.pdbx_description
1 polymer ?
#
loop_
_entity_poly.entity_id
_entity_poly.type
_entity_poly.pdbx_seq_one_letter_code
_entity_poly.pdbx_strand_id
1 'polypeptide(L)'
;TPEKVWYHGEWCPSRGQRCSNTNLTTNKGCCIWYNEPQYLAEIEDHLNITIPQVGSELDIPMNEFDGKVVYGQKKAKNGPSYKNHYDQLLSTINELTQLETKAQYLYLHMLNN
;
A
#
# COMPACT_ATOMS: atom_id res chain seq x y z
N THR A 1 -16.13 12.63 10.07
CA THR A 1 -16.17 13.09 11.48
C THR A 1 -14.77 13.05 12.05
N PRO A 2 -14.38 13.94 12.97
CA PRO A 2 -13.05 13.87 13.57
C PRO A 2 -12.86 12.55 14.30
N GLU A 3 -11.70 11.92 14.10
CA GLU A 3 -11.37 10.64 14.71
C GLU A 3 -10.38 10.83 15.85
N LYS A 4 -10.58 10.13 16.97
CA LYS A 4 -9.62 10.19 18.07
C LYS A 4 -8.45 9.28 17.75
N VAL A 5 -7.29 9.85 17.48
CA VAL A 5 -6.07 9.10 17.17
C VAL A 5 -5.04 9.23 18.27
N TRP A 6 -4.17 8.23 18.39
CA TRP A 6 -3.09 8.22 19.36
C TRP A 6 -1.81 8.75 18.72
N TYR A 7 -1.36 9.92 19.14
CA TYR A 7 -0.27 10.66 18.51
C TYR A 7 0.72 11.20 19.56
N HIS A 8 2.00 10.90 19.35
CA HIS A 8 3.07 11.24 20.28
C HIS A 8 3.92 12.39 19.71
N GLY A 9 3.67 13.62 20.16
CA GLY A 9 4.52 14.76 19.87
C GLY A 9 5.50 15.09 20.99
N GLU A 10 6.03 16.32 20.98
CA GLU A 10 7.02 16.81 21.94
C GLU A 10 6.53 16.85 23.38
N TRP A 11 5.20 16.92 23.58
CA TRP A 11 4.57 16.88 24.91
C TRP A 11 4.61 15.49 25.56
N CYS A 12 4.89 14.43 24.81
CA CYS A 12 5.01 13.08 25.35
C CYS A 12 6.43 12.87 25.87
N PRO A 13 6.67 12.76 27.19
CA PRO A 13 8.03 12.64 27.74
C PRO A 13 8.76 11.40 27.25
N SER A 14 8.02 10.30 27.01
CA SER A 14 8.58 9.05 26.50
C SER A 14 8.59 8.95 24.98
N ARG A 15 8.09 9.98 24.25
CA ARG A 15 7.96 10.00 22.79
C ARG A 15 7.29 8.72 22.23
N GLY A 16 6.30 8.21 22.95
CA GLY A 16 5.58 6.98 22.60
C GLY A 16 6.20 5.69 23.14
N GLN A 17 7.42 5.71 23.68
CA GLN A 17 8.00 4.52 24.32
C GLN A 17 7.19 4.19 25.58
N ARG A 18 6.49 3.05 25.58
CA ARG A 18 5.64 2.58 26.69
C ARG A 18 4.61 3.60 27.19
N CYS A 19 4.20 4.55 26.35
CA CYS A 19 3.09 5.44 26.69
C CYS A 19 1.79 4.63 26.69
N SER A 20 0.87 4.94 27.59
CA SER A 20 -0.49 4.38 27.61
C SER A 20 -1.55 5.45 27.91
N ASN A 21 -1.15 6.73 27.89
CA ASN A 21 -2.02 7.85 28.22
C ASN A 21 -2.91 8.20 27.04
N THR A 22 -4.14 7.67 27.03
CA THR A 22 -5.15 7.86 25.99
C THR A 22 -6.01 9.11 26.18
N ASN A 23 -5.67 9.98 27.14
CA ASN A 23 -6.35 11.27 27.28
C ASN A 23 -6.04 12.18 26.08
N LEU A 24 -6.91 13.16 25.84
CA LEU A 24 -6.65 14.18 24.84
C LEU A 24 -5.48 15.08 25.25
N THR A 25 -4.79 15.66 24.28
CA THR A 25 -3.72 16.65 24.52
C THR A 25 -4.20 17.86 25.32
N THR A 26 -5.47 18.26 25.16
CA THR A 26 -6.12 19.28 25.99
C THR A 26 -6.11 18.94 27.48
N ASN A 27 -6.08 17.65 27.81
CA ASN A 27 -6.03 17.10 29.17
C ASN A 27 -4.67 16.43 29.46
N LYS A 28 -3.57 16.96 28.89
CA LYS A 28 -2.21 16.46 29.08
C LYS A 28 -2.02 14.97 28.71
N GLY A 29 -2.80 14.47 27.76
CA GLY A 29 -2.67 13.12 27.22
C GLY A 29 -1.97 13.05 25.87
N CYS A 30 -2.01 11.88 25.23
CA CYS A 30 -1.35 11.62 23.94
C CYS A 30 -2.34 11.34 22.80
N CYS A 31 -3.62 11.68 22.95
CA CYS A 31 -4.58 11.60 21.85
C CYS A 31 -4.92 12.97 21.28
N ILE A 32 -5.13 13.02 19.96
CA ILE A 32 -5.62 14.21 19.26
C ILE A 32 -6.88 13.85 18.47
N TRP A 33 -7.63 14.88 18.08
CA TRP A 33 -8.67 14.73 17.06
C TRP A 33 -8.06 14.90 15.69
N TYR A 34 -8.11 13.85 14.87
CA TYR A 34 -7.69 13.83 13.48
C TYR A 34 -8.87 14.21 12.59
N ASN A 35 -8.72 15.29 11.83
CA ASN A 35 -9.73 15.76 10.90
C ASN A 35 -9.30 15.47 9.47
N GLU A 36 -9.48 14.22 9.03
CA GLU A 36 -9.06 13.76 7.70
C GLU A 36 -9.52 14.68 6.56
N PRO A 37 -10.80 15.11 6.47
CA PRO A 37 -11.24 15.96 5.36
C PRO A 37 -10.50 17.30 5.28
N GLN A 38 -10.15 17.88 6.43
CA GLN A 38 -9.39 19.13 6.47
C GLN A 38 -7.94 18.90 6.03
N TYR A 39 -7.28 17.86 6.54
CA TYR A 39 -5.91 17.56 6.15
C TYR A 39 -5.81 17.19 4.67
N LEU A 40 -6.78 16.46 4.14
CA LEU A 40 -6.86 16.15 2.72
C LEU A 40 -6.93 17.44 1.89
N ALA A 41 -7.81 18.38 2.25
CA ALA A 41 -7.91 19.67 1.55
C ALA A 41 -6.61 20.48 1.62
N GLU A 42 -5.95 20.56 2.78
CA GLU A 42 -4.65 21.24 2.94
C GLU A 42 -3.55 20.60 2.08
N ILE A 43 -3.57 19.27 1.93
CA ILE A 43 -2.62 18.54 1.07
C ILE A 43 -2.91 18.82 -0.41
N GLU A 44 -4.18 18.78 -0.82
CA GLU A 44 -4.60 19.06 -2.19
C GLU A 44 -4.24 20.50 -2.61
N ASP A 45 -4.46 21.47 -1.71
CA ASP A 45 -4.08 22.87 -1.91
C ASP A 45 -2.57 23.03 -2.06
N HIS A 46 -1.77 22.34 -1.22
CA HIS A 46 -0.31 22.40 -1.28
C HIS A 46 0.25 21.73 -2.55
N LEU A 47 -0.36 20.65 -3.01
CA LEU A 47 0.07 19.96 -4.23
C LEU A 47 -0.53 20.57 -5.50
N ASN A 48 -1.50 21.49 -5.37
CA ASN A 48 -2.31 22.03 -6.46
C ASN A 48 -2.93 20.93 -7.34
N ILE A 49 -3.29 19.79 -6.74
CA ILE A 49 -3.96 18.67 -7.41
C ILE A 49 -5.11 18.17 -6.54
N THR A 50 -6.17 17.67 -7.18
CA THR A 50 -7.21 16.90 -6.50
C THR A 50 -6.78 15.45 -6.42
N ILE A 51 -6.82 14.87 -5.22
CA ILE A 51 -6.47 13.47 -4.98
C ILE A 51 -7.73 12.63 -5.22
N PRO A 52 -7.72 11.70 -6.19
CA PRO A 52 -8.87 10.88 -6.48
C PRO A 52 -9.20 9.96 -5.30
N GLN A 53 -10.47 9.96 -4.90
CA GLN A 53 -11.00 9.07 -3.88
C GLN A 53 -11.58 7.81 -4.54
N VAL A 54 -11.34 6.65 -3.95
CA VAL A 54 -11.87 5.38 -4.44
C VAL A 54 -13.12 5.02 -3.64
N GLY A 55 -14.19 4.62 -4.35
CA GLY A 55 -15.42 4.15 -3.72
C GLY A 55 -15.28 2.78 -3.07
N SER A 56 -16.35 2.30 -2.43
CA SER A 56 -16.37 0.99 -1.76
C SER A 56 -16.08 -0.19 -2.69
N GLU A 57 -16.35 -0.03 -3.98
CA GLU A 57 -16.10 -1.04 -5.02
C GLU A 57 -14.62 -1.16 -5.42
N LEU A 58 -13.73 -0.37 -4.82
CA LEU A 58 -12.27 -0.40 -5.05
C LEU A 58 -11.87 -0.26 -6.54
N ASP A 59 -12.69 0.40 -7.34
CA ASP A 59 -12.36 0.69 -8.73
C ASP A 59 -11.31 1.81 -8.80
N ILE A 60 -10.07 1.43 -9.06
CA ILE A 60 -8.95 2.37 -9.13
C ILE A 60 -8.94 2.97 -10.54
N PRO A 61 -9.24 4.27 -10.71
CA PRO A 61 -9.19 4.88 -12.03
C PRO A 61 -7.77 4.77 -12.58
N MET A 62 -7.67 4.25 -13.81
CA MET A 62 -6.42 4.18 -14.54
C MET A 62 -5.99 5.61 -14.90
N ASN A 63 -5.26 6.27 -14.00
CA ASN A 63 -4.68 7.58 -14.30
C ASN A 63 -3.62 7.42 -15.38
N GLU A 64 -3.82 8.08 -16.53
CA GLU A 64 -2.74 8.35 -17.48
C GLU A 64 -1.62 9.07 -16.72
N PHE A 65 -0.52 8.36 -16.55
CA PHE A 65 0.62 8.78 -15.77
C PHE A 65 1.26 10.05 -16.37
N ASP A 66 1.02 11.22 -15.77
CA ASP A 66 1.61 12.52 -16.19
C ASP A 66 3.12 12.65 -15.86
N GLY A 67 3.84 11.53 -15.69
CA GLY A 67 5.31 11.49 -15.64
C GLY A 67 6.01 12.20 -14.48
N LYS A 68 5.30 12.89 -13.57
CA LYS A 68 5.91 13.78 -12.58
C LYS A 68 6.36 13.12 -11.28
N VAL A 69 5.86 11.94 -10.92
CA VAL A 69 6.27 11.24 -9.69
C VAL A 69 6.64 9.80 -9.99
N VAL A 70 7.93 9.55 -10.22
CA VAL A 70 8.49 8.20 -10.26
C VAL A 70 9.09 7.88 -8.89
N TYR A 71 8.38 7.09 -8.10
CA TYR A 71 8.92 6.54 -6.86
C TYR A 71 10.17 5.71 -7.18
N GLY A 72 11.32 6.03 -6.58
CA GLY A 72 12.58 5.33 -6.84
C GLY A 72 13.48 5.93 -7.93
N GLN A 73 13.18 7.11 -8.49
CA GLN A 73 14.06 7.76 -9.49
C GLN A 73 15.48 8.04 -8.96
N LYS A 74 15.64 8.28 -7.64
CA LYS A 74 16.98 8.37 -7.00
C LYS A 74 17.71 7.02 -6.92
N LYS A 75 17.01 5.89 -6.98
CA LYS A 75 17.60 4.53 -7.01
C LYS A 75 17.90 4.03 -8.43
N ALA A 76 17.29 4.62 -9.47
CA ALA A 76 17.49 4.19 -10.86
C ALA A 76 18.93 4.32 -11.36
N LYS A 77 19.74 5.25 -10.81
CA LYS A 77 21.14 5.42 -11.23
C LYS A 77 22.10 4.34 -10.71
N ASN A 78 21.75 3.63 -9.62
CA ASN A 78 22.64 2.69 -8.93
C ASN A 78 21.97 1.35 -8.55
N GLY A 79 20.73 1.09 -9.00
CA GLY A 79 20.01 -0.14 -8.71
C GLY A 79 20.31 -1.24 -9.74
N PRO A 80 20.31 -2.53 -9.37
CA PRO A 80 20.28 -3.61 -10.35
C PRO A 80 19.09 -3.40 -11.28
N SER A 81 19.29 -3.62 -12.58
CA SER A 81 18.19 -3.71 -13.55
C SER A 81 17.36 -4.95 -13.22
N TYR A 82 16.47 -4.85 -12.24
CA TYR A 82 15.50 -5.88 -11.94
C TYR A 82 14.53 -5.93 -13.10
N LYS A 83 14.77 -6.83 -14.06
CA LYS A 83 13.69 -7.40 -14.88
C LYS A 83 12.62 -7.88 -13.91
N ASN A 84 11.36 -7.53 -14.17
CA ASN A 84 10.23 -7.83 -13.29
C ASN A 84 10.34 -9.27 -12.77
N HIS A 85 10.05 -9.51 -11.48
CA HIS A 85 10.06 -10.87 -10.92
C HIS A 85 9.17 -11.84 -11.71
N TYR A 86 8.15 -11.32 -12.40
CA TYR A 86 7.37 -12.03 -13.40
C TYR A 86 8.25 -12.69 -14.50
N ASP A 87 9.18 -11.95 -15.10
CA ASP A 87 10.06 -12.46 -16.16
C ASP A 87 11.00 -13.55 -15.65
N GLN A 88 11.40 -13.45 -14.37
CA GLN A 88 12.25 -14.45 -13.71
C GLN A 88 11.48 -15.76 -13.43
N LEU A 89 10.17 -15.67 -13.20
CA LEU A 89 9.32 -16.81 -12.86
C LEU A 89 8.72 -17.49 -14.10
N LEU A 90 8.76 -16.85 -15.27
CA LEU A 90 8.10 -17.33 -16.48
C LEU A 90 8.51 -18.75 -16.89
N SER A 91 9.80 -19.08 -16.80
CA SER A 91 10.27 -20.44 -17.13
C SER A 91 9.73 -21.48 -16.17
N THR A 92 9.75 -21.21 -14.87
CA THR A 92 9.24 -22.12 -13.83
C THR A 92 7.72 -22.29 -13.94
N ILE A 93 6.98 -21.21 -14.22
CA ILE A 93 5.52 -21.28 -14.44
C ILE A 93 5.21 -22.21 -15.62
N ASN A 94 5.92 -22.06 -16.74
CA ASN A 94 5.72 -22.91 -17.92
C ASN A 94 5.97 -24.40 -17.63
N GLU A 95 7.01 -24.72 -16.85
CA GLU A 95 7.30 -26.10 -16.43
C GLU A 95 6.19 -26.66 -15.53
N LEU A 96 5.73 -25.88 -14.55
CA LEU A 96 4.64 -26.28 -13.65
C LEU A 96 3.34 -26.54 -14.42
N THR A 97 2.99 -25.70 -15.39
CA THR A 97 1.79 -25.89 -16.23
C THR A 97 1.85 -27.18 -17.03
N GLN A 98 3.03 -27.55 -17.56
CA GLN A 98 3.19 -28.82 -18.29
C GLN A 98 3.04 -30.04 -17.35
N LEU A 99 3.61 -29.97 -16.15
CA LEU A 99 3.51 -31.04 -15.17
C LEU A 99 2.06 -31.21 -14.68
N GLU A 100 1.37 -30.10 -14.42
CA GLU A 100 -0.03 -30.09 -14.04
C GLU A 100 -0.91 -30.74 -15.12
N THR A 101 -0.73 -30.32 -16.37
CA THR A 101 -1.50 -30.87 -17.50
C THR A 101 -1.29 -32.39 -17.61
N LYS A 102 -0.05 -32.86 -17.50
CA LYS A 102 0.27 -34.31 -17.51
C LYS A 102 -0.40 -35.04 -16.35
N ALA A 103 -0.35 -34.49 -15.14
CA ALA A 103 -0.98 -35.09 -13.98
C ALA A 103 -2.51 -35.21 -14.15
N GLN A 104 -3.15 -34.17 -14.69
CA GLN A 104 -4.58 -34.16 -15.00
C GLN A 104 -4.94 -35.22 -16.05
N TYR A 105 -4.18 -35.32 -17.15
CA TYR A 105 -4.39 -36.36 -18.17
C TYR A 105 -4.26 -37.77 -17.61
N LEU A 106 -3.23 -38.03 -16.80
CA LEU A 106 -3.04 -39.33 -16.16
C LEU A 106 -4.20 -39.67 -15.23
N TYR A 107 -4.68 -38.70 -14.46
CA TYR A 107 -5.83 -38.89 -13.57
C TYR A 107 -7.10 -39.24 -14.35
N LEU A 108 -7.42 -38.49 -15.40
CA LEU A 108 -8.58 -38.77 -16.25
C LEU A 108 -8.47 -40.13 -16.94
N HIS A 109 -7.27 -40.51 -17.40
CA HIS A 109 -7.04 -41.83 -17.98
C HIS A 109 -7.20 -42.95 -16.93
N MET A 110 -6.82 -42.73 -15.67
CA MET A 110 -7.04 -43.68 -14.58
C MET A 110 -8.52 -43.82 -14.21
N LEU A 111 -9.33 -42.75 -14.35
CA LEU A 111 -10.77 -42.80 -14.08
C LEU A 111 -11.58 -43.46 -15.19
N ASN A 112 -11.09 -43.40 -16.44
CA ASN A 112 -11.78 -43.91 -17.62
C ASN A 112 -11.38 -45.35 -18.00
N ASN A 113 -10.47 -45.99 -17.25
CA ASN A 113 -10.17 -47.43 -17.29
C ASN A 113 -10.76 -48.12 -16.07
#